data_AF-A0A7R9JFX6-F1
#
_entry.id   AF-A0A7R9JFX6-F1
#
_cell.length_a   1.000
_cell.length_b   1.000
_cell.length_c   1.000
_cell.angle_alpha   90.00
_cell.angle_beta   90.00
_cell.angle_gamma   90.00
#
_symmetry.space_group_name_H-M   'P 1'
#
loop_
_entity.id
_entity.type
_entity.pdbx_description
1 polymer ?
#
loop_
_entity_poly.entity_id
_entity_poly.type
_entity_poly.pdbx_seq_one_letter_code
_entity_poly.pdbx_strand_id
1 'polypeptide(L)'
;MAGAFFQGQIEQPVRGLTSLITHQDVPVLVAINAHGVYIIDDIQCTLLLGLKYEEMSWDFAKPSQEDNLECLPCIFIQFMVLDILVLAFFARAALKWLLTT
;
A
#
# COMPACT_ATOMS: atom_id res chain seq x y z
N MET A 1 -0.57 10.54 -20.75
CA MET A 1 -1.41 10.06 -19.64
C MET A 1 -0.57 10.21 -18.38
N ALA A 2 -1.02 11.02 -17.42
CA ALA A 2 -0.26 11.28 -16.19
C ALA A 2 -0.55 10.18 -15.16
N GLY A 3 0.47 9.80 -14.40
CA GLY A 3 0.36 8.91 -13.24
C GLY A 3 1.08 9.56 -12.06
N ALA A 4 0.67 9.22 -10.86
CA ALA A 4 1.30 9.68 -9.62
C ALA A 4 2.06 8.53 -8.97
N PHE A 5 3.17 8.87 -8.32
CA PHE A 5 4.01 7.94 -7.58
C PHE A 5 4.01 8.32 -6.10
N PHE A 6 3.89 7.34 -5.23
CA PHE A 6 3.83 7.50 -3.79
C PHE A 6 4.78 6.51 -3.12
N GLN A 7 5.35 6.90 -1.99
CA GLN A 7 6.07 5.98 -1.13
C GLN A 7 5.05 5.19 -0.31
N GLY A 8 5.21 3.88 -0.23
CA GLY A 8 4.37 2.99 0.55
C GLY A 8 5.20 1.93 1.25
N GLN A 9 4.52 1.05 1.99
CA GLN A 9 5.18 -0.03 2.71
C GLN A 9 4.27 -1.25 2.77
N ILE A 10 4.79 -2.44 2.46
CA ILE A 10 4.04 -3.70 2.57
C ILE A 10 4.26 -4.28 3.97
N GLU A 11 3.17 -4.43 4.72
CA GLU A 11 3.19 -5.17 5.97
C GLU A 11 3.27 -6.68 5.70
N GLN A 12 4.29 -7.35 6.22
CA GLN A 12 4.40 -8.80 6.10
C GLN A 12 3.64 -9.51 7.22
N PRO A 13 2.94 -10.62 6.93
CA PRO A 13 2.25 -11.40 7.95
C PRO A 13 3.25 -11.97 8.97
N VAL A 14 3.06 -11.62 10.23
CA VAL A 14 3.90 -12.10 11.33
C VAL A 14 3.53 -13.52 11.73
N ARG A 15 4.51 -14.43 11.74
CA ARG A 15 4.37 -15.80 12.27
C ARG A 15 5.40 -16.04 13.37
N GLY A 16 4.93 -16.37 14.58
CA GLY A 16 5.77 -16.84 15.69
C GLY A 16 6.39 -15.76 16.59
N LEU A 17 7.07 -16.21 17.66
CA LEU A 17 7.66 -15.38 18.73
C LEU A 17 8.84 -14.49 18.27
N THR A 18 9.38 -14.74 17.07
CA THR A 18 10.45 -13.93 16.45
C THR A 18 9.95 -12.58 15.93
N SER A 19 8.63 -12.35 15.89
CA SER A 19 8.03 -11.06 15.49
C SER A 19 8.43 -9.88 16.39
N LEU A 20 8.86 -10.15 17.63
CA LEU A 20 9.17 -9.11 18.62
C LEU A 20 10.49 -8.37 18.36
N ILE A 21 11.36 -8.86 17.47
CA ILE A 21 12.72 -8.34 17.31
C ILE A 21 12.98 -7.81 15.88
N THR A 22 12.29 -8.32 14.86
CA THR A 22 12.61 -8.01 13.45
C THR A 22 11.36 -7.86 12.57
N HIS A 23 10.34 -7.13 13.04
CA HIS A 23 9.26 -6.71 12.14
C HIS A 23 9.70 -5.43 11.42
N GLN A 24 9.99 -5.55 10.13
CA GLN A 24 10.23 -4.41 9.26
C GLN A 24 9.28 -4.50 8.08
N ASP A 25 8.47 -3.46 7.92
CA ASP A 25 7.69 -3.26 6.71
C ASP A 25 8.63 -3.13 5.51
N VAL A 26 8.21 -3.64 4.35
CA VAL A 26 9.00 -3.55 3.12
C VAL A 26 8.67 -2.24 2.42
N PRO A 27 9.60 -1.27 2.29
CA PRO A 27 9.34 -0.04 1.55
C PRO A 27 9.12 -0.37 0.07
N VAL A 28 8.15 0.30 -0.55
CA VAL A 28 7.81 0.14 -1.97
C VAL A 28 7.40 1.46 -2.58
N LEU A 29 7.55 1.57 -3.91
CA LEU A 29 6.97 2.64 -4.69
C LEU A 29 5.60 2.21 -5.23
N VAL A 30 4.59 3.04 -5.00
CA VAL A 30 3.21 2.83 -5.46
C VAL A 30 2.94 3.77 -6.62
N ALA A 31 2.67 3.24 -7.80
CA ALA A 31 2.22 4.03 -8.95
C ALA A 31 0.71 3.90 -9.13
N ILE A 32 0.03 5.03 -9.33
CA ILE A 32 -1.41 5.09 -9.57
C ILE A 32 -1.65 5.90 -10.85
N ASN A 33 -2.45 5.36 -11.76
CA ASN A 33 -2.86 6.05 -12.98
C ASN A 33 -4.31 5.66 -13.35
N ALA A 34 -4.79 6.12 -14.49
CA ALA A 34 -6.15 5.85 -14.95
C ALA A 34 -6.47 4.36 -15.17
N HIS A 35 -5.47 3.47 -15.23
CA HIS A 35 -5.65 2.04 -15.47
C HIS A 35 -5.65 1.20 -14.18
N GLY A 36 -5.02 1.68 -13.10
CA GLY A 36 -4.93 0.91 -11.87
C GLY A 36 -3.78 1.32 -10.96
N VAL A 37 -3.42 0.39 -10.08
CA VAL A 37 -2.39 0.53 -9.06
C VAL A 37 -1.28 -0.49 -9.29
N TYR A 38 -0.04 -0.04 -9.15
CA TYR A 38 1.16 -0.83 -9.39
C TYR A 38 2.13 -0.68 -8.22
N ILE A 39 2.63 -1.80 -7.72
CA ILE A 39 3.57 -1.86 -6.60
C ILE A 39 4.93 -2.25 -7.15
N ILE A 40 5.93 -1.42 -6.86
CA ILE A 40 7.26 -1.51 -7.45
C ILE A 40 8.27 -1.58 -6.30
N ASP A 41 9.16 -2.56 -6.35
CA ASP A 41 10.42 -2.53 -5.61
C ASP A 41 11.38 -1.62 -6.40
N ASP A 42 11.58 -0.40 -5.91
CA ASP A 42 12.40 0.61 -6.58
C ASP A 42 13.91 0.37 -6.41
N ILE A 43 14.31 -0.38 -5.38
CA ILE A 43 15.69 -0.81 -5.17
C ILE A 43 16.06 -1.89 -6.19
N GLN A 44 15.17 -2.87 -6.40
CA GLN A 44 15.36 -3.97 -7.35
C GLN A 44 14.82 -3.67 -8.75
N CYS A 45 14.26 -2.49 -8.99
CA CYS A 45 13.63 -2.08 -10.25
C CYS A 45 12.61 -3.11 -10.78
N THR A 46 11.82 -3.72 -9.88
CA THR A 46 10.92 -4.84 -10.22
C THR A 46 9.47 -4.50 -9.92
N LEU A 47 8.57 -4.78 -10.87
CA LEU A 47 7.12 -4.70 -10.65
C LEU A 47 6.67 -5.92 -9.83
N LEU A 48 6.26 -5.68 -8.58
CA LEU A 48 5.80 -6.72 -7.66
C LEU A 48 4.34 -7.11 -7.91
N LEU A 49 3.49 -6.12 -8.19
CA LEU A 49 2.05 -6.31 -8.34
C LEU A 49 1.46 -5.23 -9.25
N GLY A 50 0.54 -5.61 -10.13
CA GLY A 50 -0.28 -4.69 -10.90
C GLY A 50 -1.73 -5.12 -10.81
N LEU A 51 -2.60 -4.20 -10.39
CA LEU A 51 -4.03 -4.45 -10.21
C LEU A 51 -4.81 -3.36 -10.94
N LYS A 52 -5.74 -3.79 -11.79
CA LYS A 52 -6.80 -2.90 -12.27
C LYS A 52 -7.78 -2.62 -11.13
N TYR A 53 -8.51 -1.52 -11.24
CA TYR A 53 -9.53 -1.15 -10.25
C TYR A 53 -10.63 -2.21 -10.08
N GLU A 54 -10.95 -2.97 -11.12
CA GLU A 54 -11.92 -4.07 -11.09
C GLU A 54 -11.40 -5.35 -10.42
N GLU A 55 -10.09 -5.48 -10.23
CA GLU A 55 -9.42 -6.66 -9.65
C GLU A 55 -9.17 -6.51 -8.14
N MET A 56 -9.55 -5.38 -7.55
CA MET A 56 -9.29 -5.08 -6.16
C MET A 56 -10.44 -4.30 -5.50
N SER A 57 -10.60 -4.55 -4.20
CA SER A 57 -11.33 -3.66 -3.30
C SER A 57 -10.34 -2.79 -2.54
N TRP A 58 -10.75 -1.60 -2.13
CA TRP A 58 -9.91 -0.73 -1.31
C TRP A 58 -10.69 -0.13 -0.16
N ASP A 59 -10.00 0.16 0.94
CA ASP A 59 -10.54 0.87 2.09
C ASP A 59 -9.55 1.92 2.58
N PHE A 60 -10.07 2.99 3.17
CA PHE A 60 -9.29 4.09 3.71
C PHE A 60 -9.40 4.12 5.23
N ALA A 61 -8.26 4.04 5.92
CA ALA A 61 -8.19 4.27 7.35
C ALA A 61 -7.55 5.62 7.66
N LYS A 62 -8.27 6.40 8.47
CA LYS A 62 -7.72 7.59 9.11
C LYS A 62 -6.60 7.19 10.09
N PRO A 63 -5.64 8.09 10.33
CA PRO A 63 -4.75 7.98 11.47
C PRO A 63 -5.53 7.69 12.75
N SER A 64 -5.11 6.68 13.51
CA SER A 64 -5.69 6.42 14.83
C SER A 64 -5.33 7.52 15.85
N GLN A 65 -4.27 8.27 15.58
CA GLN A 65 -3.81 9.42 16.36
C GLN A 65 -3.62 10.63 15.43
N GLU A 66 -4.69 11.40 15.20
CA GLU A 66 -4.67 12.54 14.27
C GLU A 66 -3.64 13.63 14.64
N ASP A 67 -3.34 13.80 15.94
CA ASP A 67 -2.34 14.77 16.43
C ASP A 67 -0.88 14.29 16.26
N ASN A 68 -0.67 13.01 15.94
CA ASN A 68 0.65 12.45 15.73
C ASN A 68 1.01 12.50 14.23
N LEU A 69 1.97 13.37 13.89
CA LEU A 69 2.43 13.56 12.50
C LEU A 69 3.02 12.30 11.86
N GLU A 70 3.48 11.34 12.66
CA GLU A 70 3.98 10.04 12.18
C GLU A 70 2.87 8.99 12.07
N CYS A 71 1.68 9.24 12.62
CA CYS A 71 0.51 8.40 12.42
C CYS A 71 -0.16 8.82 11.12
N LEU A 72 0.16 8.13 10.03
CA LEU A 72 -0.24 8.54 8.70
C LEU A 72 -1.52 7.84 8.22
N PRO A 73 -2.29 8.48 7.33
CA PRO A 73 -3.42 7.82 6.67
C PRO A 73 -2.96 6.59 5.90
N CYS A 74 -3.85 5.59 5.85
CA CYS A 74 -3.55 4.29 5.28
C CYS A 74 -4.59 3.90 4.23
N ILE A 75 -4.14 3.29 3.14
CA ILE A 75 -5.00 2.62 2.16
C ILE A 75 -4.78 1.12 2.29
N PHE A 76 -5.87 0.39 2.41
CA PHE A 76 -5.90 -1.05 2.34
C PHE A 76 -6.34 -1.46 0.95
N ILE A 77 -5.58 -2.32 0.28
CA ILE A 77 -5.96 -2.93 -0.99
C ILE A 77 -6.16 -4.41 -0.75
N GLN A 78 -7.31 -4.91 -1.17
CA GLN A 78 -7.73 -6.30 -1.06
C GLN A 78 -7.87 -6.87 -2.46
N PHE A 79 -7.20 -7.98 -2.74
CA PHE A 79 -7.27 -8.66 -4.03
C PHE A 79 -7.23 -10.17 -3.82
N MET A 80 -7.70 -10.93 -4.82
CA MET A 80 -7.68 -12.40 -4.76
C MET A 80 -6.48 -12.96 -5.51
N VAL A 81 -5.75 -13.87 -4.87
CA VAL A 81 -4.67 -14.65 -5.48
C VAL A 81 -4.96 -16.12 -5.22
N LEU A 82 -5.24 -16.90 -6.27
CA LEU A 82 -5.49 -18.35 -6.14
C LEU A 82 -6.54 -18.66 -5.06
N ASP A 83 -7.66 -17.91 -5.06
CA ASP A 83 -8.75 -17.99 -4.06
C ASP A 83 -8.39 -17.56 -2.63
N ILE A 84 -7.22 -16.95 -2.41
CA ILE A 84 -6.80 -16.38 -1.13
C ILE A 84 -6.94 -14.85 -1.18
N LEU A 85 -7.67 -14.28 -0.22
CA LEU A 85 -7.73 -12.84 -0.01
C LEU A 85 -6.39 -12.33 0.52
N VAL A 86 -5.74 -11.46 -0.23
CA VAL A 86 -4.50 -10.80 0.16
C VAL A 86 -4.80 -9.34 0.47
N LEU A 87 -4.32 -8.86 1.62
CA LEU A 87 -4.41 -7.47 2.05
C LEU A 87 -3.03 -6.81 1.91
N ALA A 88 -2.93 -5.77 1.09
CA ALA A 88 -1.78 -4.89 1.02
C ALA A 88 -2.09 -3.57 1.73
N PHE A 89 -1.19 -3.14 2.61
CA PHE A 89 -1.27 -1.88 3.33
C PHE A 89 -0.39 -0.84 2.64
N PHE A 90 -0.79 0.43 2.66
CA PHE A 90 0.05 1.56 2.20
C PHE A 90 -0.11 2.72 3.17
N ALA A 91 0.93 3.00 3.95
CA ALA A 91 1.05 4.22 4.73
C ALA A 91 2.06 5.17 4.07
N ARG A 92 1.63 6.42 3.86
CA ARG A 92 2.32 7.61 3.32
C ARG A 92 1.65 8.21 2.06
N ALA A 93 0.75 9.15 2.36
CA ALA A 93 0.41 10.34 1.56
C ALA A 93 -0.28 10.20 0.18
N ALA A 94 -1.01 9.12 -0.09
CA ALA A 94 -1.83 9.04 -1.32
C ALA A 94 -3.11 9.90 -1.30
N LEU A 95 -3.60 10.32 -0.12
CA LEU A 95 -4.97 10.84 0.00
C LEU A 95 -5.15 12.33 -0.34
N LYS A 96 -4.12 13.16 -0.14
CA LYS A 96 -4.28 14.61 -0.35
C LYS A 96 -4.43 14.97 -1.83
N TRP A 97 -4.02 14.08 -2.74
CA TRP A 97 -4.16 14.25 -4.19
C TRP A 97 -5.49 13.71 -4.72
N LEU A 98 -6.00 12.61 -4.15
CA LEU A 98 -7.26 11.95 -4.55
C LEU A 98 -8.52 12.74 -4.18
N LEU A 99 -8.44 13.60 -3.16
CA LEU A 99 -9.58 14.39 -2.66
C LEU A 99 -9.61 15.83 -3.17
N THR A 100 -8.61 16.25 -3.96
CA THR A 100 -8.50 17.63 -4.48
C THR A 100 -8.42 17.71 -6.01
N THR A 101 -8.73 16.62 -6.71
CA THR A 101 -8.92 16.57 -8.17
C THR A 101 -10.33 16.08 -8.46
#